data_AF-A0A4R1S473-F1
#
_entry.id   AF-A0A4R1S473-F1
#
_cell.length_a   1.000
_cell.length_b   1.000
_cell.length_c   1.000
_cell.angle_alpha   90.00
_cell.angle_beta   90.00
_cell.angle_gamma   90.00
#
_symmetry.space_group_name_H-M   'P 1'
#
loop_
_entity.id
_entity.type
_entity.pdbx_description
1 polymer ?
#
loop_
_entity_poly.entity_id
_entity_poly.type
_entity_poly.pdbx_seq_one_letter_code
_entity_poly.pdbx_strand_id
1 'polypeptide(L)'
;MAAHFDYLTGVVSVATPLPTELADDLMPFFEAPNDPRWRDALSRTLYHETLHFWQLLSSGYLANIAGEEWARMKSFEETGAVPPIGDMSARVREVPDGFPFDAFRLMEGWTRYWDVHTGGAAGSLTGRAGEEGFSKDPYGGIAFDQVVMSEPGSEYYGAVYRWMFEITKGDSRFIVLVFPILAFAAFQTPDPVRIFCIAFERAWNSDFIRSEVQKNRAGLVNIDWCVHWGGPLRQAVDDAKREVRDTRFSSGFDVIHRGLLADHPVYADYLSRSHVLDGRIKLLPAFEDWPPARMQQVFRSMTLGLPVAPGEGDGLLEPLMIYNAKADHRIVFGLPGQPTFRWLLGKVLPPPRVRFSDAVRDADYSTLTKLQYLNEGRSPGDYGAMMDNWEARAAAFQSAEAAVRLGLPPDAFAQPKAP
;
A
#
# COMPACT_ATOMS: atom_id res chain seq x y z
N MET A 1 7.23 15.53 15.77
CA MET A 1 6.70 14.17 15.55
C MET A 1 7.25 13.67 14.23
N ALA A 2 7.78 12.45 14.16
CA ALA A 2 8.17 11.86 12.87
C ALA A 2 6.92 11.27 12.18
N ALA A 3 6.87 11.37 10.86
CA ALA A 3 5.82 10.71 10.10
C ALA A 3 6.03 9.20 10.10
N HIS A 4 4.97 8.44 10.32
CA HIS A 4 4.99 6.97 10.29
C HIS A 4 3.56 6.41 10.32
N PHE A 5 3.41 5.22 9.76
CA PHE A 5 2.30 4.32 10.02
C PHE A 5 2.66 3.34 11.15
N ASP A 6 1.84 3.30 12.19
CA ASP A 6 1.99 2.36 13.30
C ASP A 6 1.15 1.09 13.01
N TYR A 7 1.85 -0.04 12.82
CA TYR A 7 1.27 -1.35 12.50
C TYR A 7 0.49 -1.97 13.67
N LEU A 8 0.73 -1.53 14.90
CA LEU A 8 -0.03 -1.98 16.06
C LEU A 8 -1.30 -1.13 16.20
N THR A 9 -1.18 0.19 16.12
CA THR A 9 -2.35 1.06 16.34
C THR A 9 -3.22 1.28 15.10
N GLY A 10 -2.68 1.07 13.91
CA GLY A 10 -3.28 1.44 12.64
C GLY A 10 -3.27 2.95 12.37
N VAL A 11 -2.59 3.75 13.20
CA VAL A 11 -2.61 5.21 13.10
C VAL A 11 -1.58 5.68 12.08
N VAL A 12 -1.99 6.61 11.23
CA VAL A 12 -1.10 7.36 10.34
C VAL A 12 -0.73 8.66 11.04
N SER A 13 0.55 8.86 11.34
CA SER A 13 1.07 10.11 11.90
C SER A 13 1.77 10.92 10.82
N VAL A 14 1.43 12.20 10.70
CA VAL A 14 2.07 13.15 9.78
C VAL A 14 2.58 14.36 10.54
N ALA A 15 3.82 14.77 10.25
CA ALA A 15 4.50 15.85 10.97
C ALA A 15 4.00 17.26 10.61
N THR A 16 3.01 17.35 9.73
CA THR A 16 2.53 18.59 9.11
C THR A 16 1.15 18.95 9.68
N PRO A 17 0.80 20.24 9.79
CA PRO A 17 -0.53 20.67 10.20
C PRO A 17 -1.63 20.22 9.24
N LEU A 18 -2.85 20.04 9.75
CA LEU A 18 -4.02 19.73 8.91
C LEU A 18 -4.42 20.96 8.07
N PRO A 19 -4.54 20.86 6.73
CA PRO A 19 -5.08 21.95 5.93
C PRO A 19 -6.54 22.22 6.26
N THR A 20 -6.91 23.50 6.29
CA THR A 20 -8.28 23.95 6.58
C THR A 20 -9.30 23.34 5.63
N GLU A 21 -8.94 23.13 4.36
CA GLU A 21 -9.80 22.52 3.33
C GLU A 21 -10.07 21.04 3.57
N LEU A 22 -9.22 20.37 4.37
CA LEU A 22 -9.36 18.98 4.78
C LEU A 22 -9.89 18.86 6.21
N ALA A 23 -10.38 19.97 6.79
CA ALA A 23 -10.89 19.98 8.16
C ALA A 23 -12.08 19.03 8.32
N ASP A 24 -12.98 18.92 7.35
CA ASP A 24 -14.16 18.08 7.56
C ASP A 24 -14.03 16.69 6.95
N ASP A 25 -13.20 16.55 5.91
CA ASP A 25 -13.09 15.33 5.13
C ASP A 25 -11.69 15.19 4.50
N LEU A 26 -11.10 14.00 4.62
CA LEU A 26 -9.82 13.65 3.97
C LEU A 26 -10.02 13.10 2.55
N MET A 27 -11.25 12.79 2.13
CA MET A 27 -11.50 12.26 0.79
C MET A 27 -10.95 13.14 -0.33
N PRO A 28 -11.12 14.48 -0.33
CA PRO A 28 -10.58 15.33 -1.39
C PRO A 28 -9.08 15.11 -1.63
N PHE A 29 -8.33 14.80 -0.57
CA PHE A 29 -6.93 14.42 -0.68
C PHE A 29 -6.74 13.08 -1.40
N PHE A 30 -7.48 12.03 -1.05
CA PHE A 30 -7.37 10.74 -1.73
C PHE A 30 -7.90 10.75 -3.17
N GLU A 31 -8.79 11.67 -3.53
CA GLU A 31 -9.21 11.82 -4.94
C GLU A 31 -8.08 12.42 -5.79
N ALA A 32 -7.34 13.40 -5.25
CA ALA A 32 -6.29 14.14 -5.94
C ALA A 32 -5.12 14.48 -5.01
N PRO A 33 -4.28 13.51 -4.62
CA PRO A 33 -3.20 13.71 -3.64
C PRO A 33 -2.07 14.59 -4.19
N ASN A 34 -1.97 14.71 -5.51
CA ASN A 34 -1.02 15.59 -6.19
C ASN A 34 -1.56 17.00 -6.46
N ASP A 35 -2.76 17.32 -5.99
CA ASP A 35 -3.32 18.67 -6.15
C ASP A 35 -2.37 19.70 -5.51
N PRO A 36 -2.01 20.77 -6.23
CA PRO A 36 -1.13 21.82 -5.71
C PRO A 36 -1.62 22.47 -4.41
N ARG A 37 -2.90 22.33 -4.05
CA ARG A 37 -3.45 22.83 -2.78
C ARG A 37 -2.88 22.09 -1.56
N TRP A 38 -2.41 20.85 -1.72
CA TRP A 38 -1.81 20.05 -0.63
C TRP A 38 -0.29 20.27 -0.48
N ARG A 39 0.24 21.28 -1.18
CA ARG A 39 1.65 21.61 -1.48
C ARG A 39 2.70 21.06 -0.50
N ASP A 40 3.66 20.38 -1.12
CA ASP A 40 5.06 20.13 -0.75
C ASP A 40 5.39 19.20 0.44
N ALA A 41 4.52 18.96 1.43
CA ALA A 41 4.84 18.01 2.51
C ALA A 41 3.67 17.11 2.96
N LEU A 42 2.46 17.66 3.00
CA LEU A 42 1.28 16.90 3.42
C LEU A 42 0.94 15.82 2.41
N SER A 43 1.03 16.15 1.12
CA SER A 43 0.65 15.23 0.04
C SER A 43 1.49 13.95 0.02
N ARG A 44 2.81 14.12 0.06
CA ARG A 44 3.75 13.01 -0.01
C ARG A 44 3.67 12.14 1.24
N THR A 45 3.71 12.77 2.40
CA THR A 45 3.81 12.06 3.69
C THR A 45 2.51 11.34 4.03
N LEU A 46 1.37 12.01 3.97
CA LEU A 46 0.08 11.39 4.27
C LEU A 46 -0.21 10.23 3.30
N TYR A 47 0.11 10.41 2.02
CA TYR A 47 -0.08 9.35 1.04
C TYR A 47 0.86 8.17 1.27
N HIS A 48 2.15 8.42 1.51
CA HIS A 48 3.16 7.38 1.79
C HIS A 48 2.77 6.54 3.01
N GLU A 49 2.40 7.16 4.12
CA GLU A 49 1.99 6.42 5.31
C GLU A 49 0.64 5.70 5.11
N THR A 50 -0.28 6.26 4.32
CA THR A 50 -1.53 5.57 3.96
C THR A 50 -1.28 4.35 3.06
N LEU A 51 -0.28 4.41 2.18
CA LEU A 51 0.12 3.27 1.38
C LEU A 51 0.60 2.11 2.26
N HIS A 52 1.38 2.37 3.32
CA HIS A 52 1.75 1.32 4.29
C HIS A 52 0.54 0.67 4.96
N PHE A 53 -0.48 1.47 5.29
CA PHE A 53 -1.74 0.94 5.80
C PHE A 53 -2.42 -0.01 4.79
N TRP A 54 -2.53 0.38 3.52
CA TRP A 54 -3.10 -0.50 2.49
C TRP A 54 -2.22 -1.71 2.18
N GLN A 55 -0.90 -1.58 2.29
CA GLN A 55 0.04 -2.70 2.20
C GLN A 55 -0.19 -3.70 3.33
N LEU A 56 -0.38 -3.27 4.58
CA LEU A 56 -0.75 -4.16 5.69
C LEU A 56 -2.01 -4.97 5.36
N LEU A 57 -3.11 -4.29 4.98
CA LEU A 57 -4.38 -4.97 4.68
C LEU A 57 -4.26 -5.99 3.55
N SER A 58 -3.35 -5.73 2.62
CA SER A 58 -3.17 -6.56 1.45
C SER A 58 -2.08 -7.60 1.59
N SER A 59 -1.17 -7.49 2.56
CA SER A 59 0.00 -8.34 2.75
C SER A 59 -0.19 -9.26 3.95
N GLY A 60 -0.19 -10.58 3.70
CA GLY A 60 -0.14 -11.54 4.80
C GLY A 60 1.15 -11.43 5.61
N TYR A 61 2.28 -11.12 4.98
CA TYR A 61 3.54 -10.96 5.69
C TYR A 61 3.48 -9.83 6.74
N LEU A 62 3.03 -8.64 6.32
CA LEU A 62 2.94 -7.47 7.20
C LEU A 62 1.82 -7.64 8.25
N ALA A 63 0.69 -8.25 7.88
CA ALA A 63 -0.36 -8.53 8.84
C ALA A 63 0.03 -9.57 9.90
N ASN A 64 0.87 -10.57 9.58
CA ASN A 64 1.40 -11.48 10.58
C ASN A 64 2.36 -10.78 11.54
N ILE A 65 3.19 -9.83 11.07
CA ILE A 65 4.00 -8.97 11.94
C ILE A 65 3.10 -8.20 12.91
N ALA A 66 2.05 -7.53 12.41
CA ALA A 66 1.09 -6.85 13.28
C ALA A 66 0.40 -7.81 14.27
N GLY A 67 0.11 -9.04 13.84
CA GLY A 67 -0.45 -10.10 14.70
C GLY A 67 0.50 -10.56 15.80
N GLU A 68 1.80 -10.69 15.52
CA GLU A 68 2.83 -10.98 16.52
C GLU A 68 2.90 -9.86 17.56
N GLU A 69 2.97 -8.60 17.12
CA GLU A 69 2.99 -7.44 18.02
C GLU A 69 1.72 -7.32 18.86
N TRP A 70 0.55 -7.62 18.26
CA TRP A 70 -0.71 -7.66 18.98
C TRP A 70 -0.74 -8.74 20.07
N ALA A 71 -0.27 -9.95 19.76
CA ALA A 71 -0.18 -11.03 20.73
C ALA A 71 0.78 -10.69 21.89
N ARG A 72 1.91 -10.02 21.57
CA ARG A 72 2.87 -9.57 22.58
C ARG A 72 2.26 -8.52 23.51
N MET A 73 1.53 -7.55 22.94
CA MET A 73 0.84 -6.53 23.72
C MET A 73 -0.22 -7.15 24.66
N LYS A 74 -1.06 -8.07 24.16
CA LYS A 74 -2.05 -8.77 25.01
C LYS A 74 -1.39 -9.51 26.17
N SER A 75 -0.31 -10.25 25.89
CA SER A 75 0.46 -10.94 26.92
C SER A 75 1.04 -9.97 27.96
N PHE A 76 1.51 -8.79 27.54
CA PHE A 76 1.98 -7.76 28.46
C PHE A 76 0.85 -7.24 29.35
N GLU A 77 -0.34 -7.00 28.82
CA GLU A 77 -1.48 -6.53 29.61
C GLU A 77 -1.97 -7.59 30.62
N GLU A 78 -1.89 -8.87 30.26
CA GLU A 78 -2.30 -9.98 31.12
C GLU A 78 -1.27 -10.28 32.23
N THR A 79 0.03 -10.19 31.91
CA THR A 79 1.10 -10.72 32.78
C THR A 79 2.01 -9.63 33.37
N GLY A 80 1.98 -8.42 32.82
CA GLY A 80 2.94 -7.36 33.10
C GLY A 80 4.36 -7.59 32.53
N ALA A 81 4.61 -8.74 31.91
CA ALA A 81 5.90 -9.07 31.30
C ALA A 81 5.89 -8.77 29.81
N VAL A 82 7.00 -8.21 29.30
CA VAL A 82 7.19 -7.97 27.86
C VAL A 82 7.73 -9.25 27.22
N PRO A 83 6.99 -9.91 26.32
CA PRO A 83 7.50 -11.09 25.64
C PRO A 83 8.62 -10.72 24.64
N PRO A 84 9.50 -11.67 24.28
CA PRO A 84 10.47 -11.48 23.19
C PRO A 84 9.78 -11.03 21.89
N ILE A 85 10.54 -10.32 21.04
CA ILE A 85 10.11 -9.95 19.69
C ILE A 85 9.79 -11.22 18.90
N GLY A 86 8.68 -11.20 18.14
CA GLY A 86 8.27 -12.33 17.30
C GLY A 86 9.26 -12.59 16.16
N ASP A 87 9.25 -13.82 15.64
CA ASP A 87 10.20 -14.25 14.61
C ASP A 87 10.10 -13.41 13.33
N MET A 88 8.88 -13.04 12.89
CA MET A 88 8.70 -12.22 11.69
C MET A 88 9.11 -10.77 11.95
N SER A 89 8.74 -10.21 13.11
CA SER A 89 9.17 -8.88 13.54
C SER A 89 10.69 -8.77 13.64
N ALA A 90 11.38 -9.79 14.15
CA ALA A 90 12.84 -9.81 14.25
C ALA A 90 13.52 -9.83 12.87
N ARG A 91 12.96 -10.57 11.92
CA ARG A 91 13.55 -10.78 10.58
C ARG A 91 13.24 -9.66 9.58
N VAL A 92 12.27 -8.79 9.83
CA VAL A 92 11.83 -7.77 8.85
C VAL A 92 12.94 -6.80 8.41
N ARG A 93 13.93 -6.55 9.29
CA ARG A 93 15.11 -5.69 9.03
C ARG A 93 16.40 -6.50 8.85
N GLU A 94 16.32 -7.83 8.85
CA GLU A 94 17.46 -8.70 8.59
C GLU A 94 17.61 -8.90 7.08
N VAL A 95 18.83 -8.68 6.55
CA VAL A 95 19.14 -8.96 5.15
C VAL A 95 19.41 -10.46 5.04
N PRO A 96 18.56 -11.25 4.34
CA PRO A 96 18.76 -12.68 4.26
C PRO A 96 20.03 -13.02 3.47
N ASP A 97 20.72 -14.09 3.86
CA ASP A 97 21.95 -14.54 3.20
C ASP A 97 21.75 -14.72 1.68
N GLY A 98 22.62 -14.06 0.90
CA GLY A 98 22.58 -14.12 -0.56
C GLY A 98 21.58 -13.18 -1.22
N PHE A 99 20.90 -12.31 -0.46
CA PHE A 99 19.97 -11.32 -1.00
C PHE A 99 20.45 -9.87 -0.78
N PRO A 100 20.05 -8.93 -1.67
CA PRO A 100 20.58 -7.57 -1.67
C PRO A 100 19.96 -6.62 -0.63
N PHE A 101 18.81 -6.95 -0.04
CA PHE A 101 18.07 -6.10 0.89
C PHE A 101 17.14 -6.91 1.80
N ASP A 102 16.63 -6.27 2.84
CA ASP A 102 15.65 -6.84 3.78
C ASP A 102 14.19 -6.54 3.36
N ALA A 103 13.22 -7.14 4.05
CA ALA A 103 11.80 -6.99 3.75
C ALA A 103 11.30 -5.56 4.00
N PHE A 104 11.86 -4.86 4.99
CA PHE A 104 11.55 -3.46 5.28
C PHE A 104 11.92 -2.56 4.09
N ARG A 105 13.13 -2.71 3.52
CA ARG A 105 13.57 -1.97 2.34
C ARG A 105 12.71 -2.27 1.12
N LEU A 106 12.30 -3.52 0.91
CA LEU A 106 11.39 -3.89 -0.17
C LEU A 106 10.01 -3.23 -0.02
N MET A 107 9.49 -3.19 1.21
CA MET A 107 8.22 -2.54 1.55
C MET A 107 8.30 -1.03 1.31
N GLU A 108 9.31 -0.36 1.86
CA GLU A 108 9.57 1.07 1.62
C GLU A 108 9.76 1.37 0.14
N GLY A 109 10.45 0.50 -0.60
CA GLY A 109 10.60 0.58 -2.04
C GLY A 109 9.26 0.56 -2.76
N TRP A 110 8.36 -0.35 -2.37
CA TRP A 110 7.03 -0.47 -2.93
C TRP A 110 6.14 0.72 -2.61
N THR A 111 6.24 1.27 -1.40
CA THR A 111 5.52 2.48 -1.00
C THR A 111 6.02 3.68 -1.78
N ARG A 112 7.34 3.89 -1.77
CA ARG A 112 8.00 5.01 -2.43
C ARG A 112 7.71 5.02 -3.92
N TYR A 113 7.69 3.86 -4.55
CA TYR A 113 7.32 3.72 -5.94
C TYR A 113 5.96 4.36 -6.23
N TRP A 114 4.93 4.06 -5.43
CA TRP A 114 3.60 4.63 -5.60
C TRP A 114 3.53 6.12 -5.26
N ASP A 115 4.26 6.54 -4.24
CA ASP A 115 4.43 7.95 -3.88
C ASP A 115 4.97 8.76 -5.07
N VAL A 116 6.11 8.35 -5.64
CA VAL A 116 6.72 9.01 -6.81
C VAL A 116 5.81 8.96 -8.03
N HIS A 117 5.15 7.83 -8.27
CA HIS A 117 4.24 7.70 -9.41
C HIS A 117 3.02 8.60 -9.30
N THR A 118 2.50 8.77 -8.08
CA THR A 118 1.31 9.55 -7.84
C THR A 118 1.62 11.05 -7.82
N GLY A 119 2.77 11.45 -7.25
CA GLY A 119 3.21 12.85 -7.21
C GLY A 119 3.81 13.36 -8.53
N GLY A 120 4.29 12.46 -9.39
CA GLY A 120 4.97 12.78 -10.66
C GLY A 120 6.46 13.09 -10.47
N ALA A 121 7.32 12.48 -11.29
CA ALA A 121 8.78 12.59 -11.15
C ALA A 121 9.31 14.03 -11.24
N ALA A 122 8.75 14.87 -12.12
CA ALA A 122 9.11 16.28 -12.21
C ALA A 122 8.72 17.08 -10.95
N GLY A 123 7.62 16.71 -10.30
CA GLY A 123 7.18 17.33 -9.05
C GLY A 123 8.02 16.92 -7.84
N SER A 124 8.50 15.67 -7.82
CA SER A 124 9.43 15.20 -6.80
C SER A 124 10.81 15.87 -6.91
N LEU A 125 11.37 16.00 -8.13
CA LEU A 125 12.68 16.63 -8.34
C LEU A 125 12.73 18.15 -8.07
N THR A 126 11.62 18.86 -8.28
CA THR A 126 11.60 20.34 -8.26
C THR A 126 10.88 20.95 -7.07
N GLY A 127 10.19 20.13 -6.25
CA GLY A 127 9.30 20.63 -5.19
C GLY A 127 8.17 21.52 -5.74
N ARG A 128 7.76 21.31 -7.00
CA ARG A 128 6.68 22.05 -7.65
C ARG A 128 5.70 21.07 -8.27
N ALA A 129 4.44 21.12 -7.86
CA ALA A 129 3.39 20.35 -8.51
C ALA A 129 3.44 20.56 -10.03
N GLY A 130 3.46 19.46 -10.78
CA GLY A 130 3.22 19.51 -12.21
C GLY A 130 1.88 20.18 -12.47
N GLU A 131 1.79 20.96 -13.54
CA GLU A 131 0.52 21.54 -14.00
C GLU A 131 -0.53 20.43 -14.15
N GLU A 132 -1.78 20.73 -13.79
CA GLU A 132 -2.90 19.81 -13.93
C GLU A 132 -2.94 19.19 -15.32
N GLY A 133 -2.79 17.87 -15.35
CA GLY A 133 -2.78 17.07 -16.56
C GLY A 133 -1.88 15.85 -16.37
N PHE A 134 -2.29 14.71 -16.92
CA PHE A 134 -1.41 13.57 -17.09
C PHE A 134 -0.11 14.07 -17.72
N SER A 135 1.02 13.93 -17.01
CA SER A 135 2.32 14.31 -17.55
C SER A 135 2.47 13.71 -18.93
N LYS A 136 2.66 14.56 -19.94
CA LYS A 136 2.92 14.15 -21.33
C LYS A 136 4.33 13.59 -21.51
N ASP A 137 5.20 13.72 -20.49
CA ASP A 137 6.53 13.15 -20.55
C ASP A 137 6.48 11.63 -20.40
N PRO A 138 7.21 10.89 -21.26
CA PRO A 138 7.21 9.44 -21.24
C PRO A 138 7.61 8.92 -19.86
N TYR A 139 6.68 8.19 -19.24
CA TYR A 139 6.83 7.51 -17.96
C TYR A 139 8.06 6.58 -17.95
N GLY A 140 8.86 6.67 -16.89
CA GLY A 140 10.15 5.95 -16.78
C GLY A 140 11.27 6.69 -17.53
N GLY A 141 12.49 6.56 -17.03
CA GLY A 141 13.67 7.28 -17.52
C GLY A 141 14.32 8.17 -16.46
N ILE A 142 15.27 8.99 -16.92
CA ILE A 142 16.27 9.65 -16.07
C ILE A 142 15.66 10.39 -14.87
N ALA A 143 14.54 11.10 -15.07
CA ALA A 143 13.89 11.85 -13.99
C ALA A 143 13.33 10.94 -12.89
N PHE A 144 12.64 9.86 -13.25
CA PHE A 144 12.12 8.90 -12.27
C PHE A 144 13.27 8.18 -11.57
N ASP A 145 14.28 7.75 -12.33
CA ASP A 145 15.47 7.10 -11.80
C ASP A 145 16.19 8.00 -10.78
N GLN A 146 16.32 9.29 -11.10
CA GLN A 146 16.96 10.28 -10.22
C GLN A 146 16.15 10.48 -8.93
N VAL A 147 14.82 10.59 -9.00
CA VAL A 147 13.97 10.72 -7.79
C VAL A 147 14.13 9.54 -6.86
N VAL A 148 14.06 8.33 -7.42
CA VAL A 148 14.10 7.09 -6.64
C VAL A 148 15.51 6.81 -6.11
N MET A 149 16.56 7.25 -6.80
CA MET A 149 17.94 7.00 -6.37
C MET A 149 18.57 8.11 -5.53
N SER A 150 18.08 9.36 -5.60
CA SER A 150 18.82 10.53 -5.08
C SER A 150 18.08 11.35 -4.02
N GLU A 151 16.80 11.11 -3.75
CA GLU A 151 16.07 11.88 -2.72
C GLU A 151 16.33 11.40 -1.27
N PRO A 152 16.02 12.24 -0.26
CA PRO A 152 16.03 11.82 1.14
C PRO A 152 15.20 10.55 1.37
N GLY A 153 15.72 9.61 2.17
CA GLY A 153 15.13 8.30 2.38
C GLY A 153 15.58 7.21 1.39
N SER A 154 16.33 7.59 0.34
CA SER A 154 16.85 6.64 -0.67
C SER A 154 17.83 5.60 -0.10
N GLU A 155 18.30 5.78 1.13
CA GLU A 155 19.03 4.75 1.88
C GLU A 155 18.20 3.47 2.11
N TYR A 156 16.87 3.58 2.12
CA TYR A 156 15.96 2.44 2.28
C TYR A 156 15.52 1.89 0.91
N TYR A 157 14.80 2.69 0.13
CA TYR A 157 14.19 2.24 -1.13
C TYR A 157 15.17 2.22 -2.32
N GLY A 158 16.19 3.07 -2.31
CA GLY A 158 17.15 3.16 -3.40
C GLY A 158 17.98 1.88 -3.57
N ALA A 159 18.16 1.08 -2.51
CA ALA A 159 18.84 -0.21 -2.59
C ALA A 159 18.08 -1.20 -3.49
N VAL A 160 16.75 -1.30 -3.32
CA VAL A 160 15.88 -2.17 -4.12
C VAL A 160 15.91 -1.74 -5.59
N TYR A 161 15.77 -0.43 -5.83
CA TYR A 161 15.76 0.11 -7.18
C TYR A 161 17.11 -0.06 -7.89
N ARG A 162 18.23 0.23 -7.21
CA ARG A 162 19.58 0.03 -7.77
C ARG A 162 19.81 -1.43 -8.17
N TRP A 163 19.43 -2.38 -7.32
CA TRP A 163 19.54 -3.79 -7.66
C TRP A 163 18.75 -4.15 -8.93
N MET A 164 17.48 -3.73 -9.02
CA MET A 164 16.68 -3.94 -10.23
C MET A 164 17.28 -3.27 -11.47
N PHE A 165 17.84 -2.07 -11.30
CA PHE A 165 18.48 -1.29 -12.37
C PHE A 165 19.75 -1.97 -12.91
N GLU A 166 20.55 -2.56 -12.02
CA GLU A 166 21.72 -3.35 -12.39
C GLU A 166 21.35 -4.61 -13.17
N ILE A 167 20.37 -5.40 -12.67
CA ILE A 167 19.90 -6.62 -13.33
C ILE A 167 19.36 -6.32 -14.74
N THR A 168 18.60 -5.23 -14.86
CA THR A 168 17.97 -4.84 -16.13
C THR A 168 18.87 -4.02 -17.05
N LYS A 169 20.13 -3.77 -16.67
CA LYS A 169 21.07 -2.93 -17.41
C LYS A 169 20.49 -1.53 -17.72
N GLY A 170 19.72 -1.00 -16.78
CA GLY A 170 19.10 0.31 -16.87
C GLY A 170 17.77 0.39 -17.61
N ASP A 171 17.06 -0.73 -17.82
CA ASP A 171 15.70 -0.72 -18.39
C ASP A 171 14.66 -0.27 -17.33
N SER A 172 14.67 1.04 -17.03
CA SER A 172 13.75 1.71 -16.10
C SER A 172 12.27 1.42 -16.41
N ARG A 173 11.90 1.34 -17.70
CA ARG A 173 10.52 1.01 -18.12
C ARG A 173 10.11 -0.38 -17.64
N PHE A 174 10.98 -1.37 -17.83
CA PHE A 174 10.71 -2.72 -17.36
C PHE A 174 10.52 -2.75 -15.84
N ILE A 175 11.41 -2.09 -15.10
CA ILE A 175 11.33 -2.00 -13.63
C ILE A 175 9.98 -1.42 -13.21
N VAL A 176 9.61 -0.27 -13.79
CA VAL A 176 8.37 0.42 -13.48
C VAL A 176 7.15 -0.48 -13.73
N LEU A 177 7.09 -1.20 -14.85
CA LEU A 177 5.89 -2.00 -15.13
C LEU A 177 5.79 -3.25 -14.25
N VAL A 178 6.92 -3.83 -13.85
CA VAL A 178 6.95 -5.15 -13.21
C VAL A 178 7.02 -5.05 -11.68
N PHE A 179 7.74 -4.07 -11.15
CA PHE A 179 8.03 -3.96 -9.71
C PHE A 179 6.79 -4.02 -8.79
N PRO A 180 5.75 -3.17 -8.94
CA PRO A 180 4.65 -3.15 -7.98
C PRO A 180 3.87 -4.46 -7.95
N ILE A 181 3.80 -5.16 -9.09
CA ILE A 181 3.09 -6.43 -9.24
C ILE A 181 3.84 -7.54 -8.51
N LEU A 182 5.15 -7.63 -8.74
CA LEU A 182 6.00 -8.62 -8.08
C LEU A 182 6.13 -8.35 -6.58
N ALA A 183 6.29 -7.10 -6.17
CA ALA A 183 6.36 -6.71 -4.77
C ALA A 183 5.06 -7.08 -4.05
N PHE A 184 3.90 -6.69 -4.59
CA PHE A 184 2.59 -7.06 -4.06
C PHE A 184 2.48 -8.57 -3.85
N ALA A 185 2.85 -9.36 -4.86
CA ALA A 185 2.67 -10.80 -4.82
C ALA A 185 3.68 -11.52 -3.92
N ALA A 186 4.88 -10.97 -3.77
CA ALA A 186 5.90 -11.46 -2.86
C ALA A 186 5.51 -11.27 -1.39
N PHE A 187 4.90 -10.13 -1.05
CA PHE A 187 4.37 -9.84 0.29
C PHE A 187 3.19 -10.72 0.71
N GLN A 188 2.65 -11.53 -0.20
CA GLN A 188 1.66 -12.56 0.12
C GLN A 188 2.30 -13.83 0.69
N THR A 189 3.62 -13.87 0.77
CA THR A 189 4.40 -15.03 1.19
C THR A 189 5.19 -14.74 2.47
N PRO A 190 5.55 -15.77 3.24
CA PRO A 190 6.41 -15.63 4.43
C PRO A 190 7.87 -15.22 4.16
N ASP A 191 8.34 -15.24 2.90
CA ASP A 191 9.71 -14.86 2.51
C ASP A 191 9.70 -13.90 1.31
N PRO A 192 9.23 -12.66 1.51
CA PRO A 192 8.96 -11.73 0.41
C PRO A 192 10.22 -11.35 -0.37
N VAL A 193 11.37 -11.16 0.29
CA VAL A 193 12.62 -10.77 -0.38
C VAL A 193 13.04 -11.83 -1.38
N ARG A 194 13.10 -13.09 -0.93
CA ARG A 194 13.53 -14.21 -1.77
C ARG A 194 12.59 -14.42 -2.96
N ILE A 195 11.28 -14.42 -2.71
CA ILE A 195 10.28 -14.57 -3.78
C ILE A 195 10.40 -13.44 -4.79
N PHE A 196 10.53 -12.20 -4.32
CA PHE A 196 10.66 -11.03 -5.17
C PHE A 196 11.90 -11.12 -6.07
N CYS A 197 13.08 -11.40 -5.51
CA CYS A 197 14.33 -11.47 -6.29
C CYS A 197 14.27 -12.55 -7.37
N ILE A 198 13.82 -13.76 -7.02
CA ILE A 198 13.69 -14.87 -7.98
C ILE A 198 12.66 -14.52 -9.07
N ALA A 199 11.50 -13.98 -8.70
CA ALA A 199 10.46 -13.63 -9.65
C ALA A 199 10.91 -12.51 -10.60
N PHE A 200 11.65 -11.52 -10.10
CA PHE A 200 12.15 -10.40 -10.89
C PHE A 200 13.20 -10.86 -11.91
N GLU A 201 14.18 -11.67 -11.50
CA GLU A 201 15.16 -12.24 -12.42
C GLU A 201 14.51 -13.12 -13.48
N ARG A 202 13.51 -13.92 -13.11
CA ARG A 202 12.72 -14.73 -14.06
C ARG A 202 11.95 -13.86 -15.05
N ALA A 203 11.32 -12.80 -14.57
CA ALA A 203 10.60 -11.86 -15.42
C ALA A 203 11.56 -11.22 -16.44
N TRP A 204 12.75 -10.82 -16.00
CA TRP A 204 13.77 -10.22 -16.86
C TRP A 204 14.35 -11.21 -17.87
N ASN A 205 14.60 -12.46 -17.47
CA ASN A 205 15.13 -13.50 -18.36
C ASN A 205 14.08 -14.09 -19.32
N SER A 206 12.80 -13.71 -19.17
CA SER A 206 11.73 -14.14 -20.06
C SER A 206 11.63 -13.21 -21.28
N ASP A 207 12.02 -13.72 -22.45
CA ASP A 207 11.84 -13.01 -23.73
C ASP A 207 10.39 -12.62 -23.98
N PHE A 208 9.45 -13.46 -23.56
CA PHE A 208 8.03 -13.19 -23.68
C PHE A 208 7.61 -12.00 -22.82
N ILE A 209 7.95 -11.99 -21.51
CA ILE A 209 7.59 -10.88 -20.61
C ILE A 209 8.26 -9.58 -21.08
N ARG A 210 9.56 -9.63 -21.41
CA ARG A 210 10.26 -8.45 -21.96
C ARG A 210 9.59 -7.96 -23.25
N SER A 211 9.23 -8.87 -24.15
CA SER A 211 8.56 -8.50 -25.40
C SER A 211 7.19 -7.86 -25.14
N GLU A 212 6.40 -8.38 -24.21
CA GLU A 212 5.11 -7.81 -23.83
C GLU A 212 5.24 -6.40 -23.27
N VAL A 213 6.17 -6.19 -22.33
CA VAL A 213 6.49 -4.88 -21.72
C VAL A 213 6.95 -3.87 -22.78
N GLN A 214 7.67 -4.33 -23.81
CA GLN A 214 8.17 -3.48 -24.89
C GLN A 214 7.13 -3.18 -25.98
N LYS A 215 6.20 -4.12 -26.26
CA LYS A 215 5.15 -4.01 -27.29
C LYS A 215 3.95 -3.18 -26.83
N ASN A 216 3.52 -3.34 -25.59
CA ASN A 216 2.36 -2.62 -25.06
C ASN A 216 2.81 -1.23 -24.59
N ARG A 217 2.76 -0.27 -25.52
CA ARG A 217 3.09 1.13 -25.31
C ARG A 217 1.84 1.97 -25.50
N ALA A 218 0.85 1.84 -24.61
CA ALA A 218 -0.27 2.78 -24.62
C ALA A 218 0.22 4.23 -24.37
N GLY A 219 1.46 4.40 -23.91
CA GLY A 219 2.06 5.68 -23.55
C GLY A 219 1.59 6.18 -22.18
N LEU A 220 0.72 5.39 -21.53
CA LEU A 220 0.05 5.71 -20.28
C LEU A 220 0.29 4.56 -19.30
N VAL A 221 1.17 4.78 -18.32
CA VAL A 221 1.61 3.73 -17.38
C VAL A 221 0.44 3.09 -16.60
N ASN A 222 -0.58 3.90 -16.31
CA ASN A 222 -1.80 3.46 -15.64
C ASN A 222 -2.55 2.38 -16.44
N ILE A 223 -2.56 2.52 -17.77
CA ILE A 223 -3.14 1.52 -18.68
C ILE A 223 -2.21 0.31 -18.78
N ASP A 224 -0.91 0.54 -18.95
CA ASP A 224 0.09 -0.52 -19.11
C ASP A 224 0.10 -1.46 -17.88
N TRP A 225 0.01 -0.97 -16.63
CA TRP A 225 -0.10 -1.84 -15.45
C TRP A 225 -1.35 -2.73 -15.45
N CYS A 226 -2.50 -2.16 -15.84
CA CYS A 226 -3.74 -2.91 -15.93
C CYS A 226 -3.63 -4.03 -16.97
N VAL A 227 -2.93 -3.79 -18.08
CA VAL A 227 -2.68 -4.81 -19.11
C VAL A 227 -1.73 -5.90 -18.60
N HIS A 228 -0.67 -5.53 -17.89
CA HIS A 228 0.38 -6.47 -17.46
C HIS A 228 0.06 -7.28 -16.20
N TRP A 229 -0.95 -6.87 -15.41
CA TRP A 229 -1.43 -7.65 -14.26
C TRP A 229 -1.88 -9.06 -14.64
N GLY A 230 -2.42 -9.22 -15.86
CA GLY A 230 -3.00 -10.47 -16.35
C GLY A 230 -1.98 -11.40 -17.04
N GLY A 231 -1.52 -12.44 -16.33
CA GLY A 231 -0.95 -13.65 -16.92
C GLY A 231 0.57 -13.81 -16.73
N PRO A 232 1.43 -13.24 -17.60
CA PRO A 232 2.86 -13.56 -17.63
C PRO A 232 3.61 -13.22 -16.32
N LEU A 233 3.27 -12.09 -15.70
CA LEU A 233 3.88 -11.66 -14.43
C LEU A 233 3.40 -12.52 -13.26
N ARG A 234 2.11 -12.89 -13.24
CA ARG A 234 1.57 -13.83 -12.25
C ARG A 234 2.26 -15.19 -12.37
N GLN A 235 2.49 -15.67 -13.58
CA GLN A 235 3.20 -16.93 -13.83
C GLN A 235 4.64 -16.89 -13.30
N ALA A 236 5.36 -15.78 -13.48
CA ALA A 236 6.72 -15.62 -12.93
C ALA A 236 6.75 -15.72 -11.39
N VAL A 237 5.75 -15.12 -10.71
CA VAL A 237 5.59 -15.24 -9.26
C VAL A 237 5.27 -16.68 -8.86
N ASP A 238 4.31 -17.31 -9.53
CA ASP A 238 3.87 -18.66 -9.19
C ASP A 238 4.99 -19.70 -9.41
N ASP A 239 5.87 -19.48 -10.39
CA ASP A 239 7.09 -20.25 -10.56
C ASP A 239 8.12 -20.04 -9.44
N ALA A 240 8.35 -18.78 -9.02
CA ALA A 240 9.25 -18.47 -7.91
C ALA A 240 8.78 -19.15 -6.61
N LYS A 241 7.47 -19.12 -6.34
CA LYS A 241 6.82 -19.82 -5.22
C LYS A 241 7.07 -21.33 -5.25
N ARG A 242 6.89 -21.95 -6.42
CA ARG A 242 7.15 -23.39 -6.61
C ARG A 242 8.61 -23.75 -6.33
N GLU A 243 9.55 -22.93 -6.77
CA GLU A 243 10.99 -23.15 -6.56
C GLU A 243 11.37 -23.15 -5.08
N VAL A 244 10.87 -22.18 -4.32
CA VAL A 244 11.14 -22.09 -2.88
C VAL A 244 10.26 -23.03 -2.04
N ARG A 245 9.40 -23.82 -2.69
CA ARG A 245 8.41 -24.70 -2.06
C ARG A 245 7.47 -23.97 -1.09
N ASP A 246 7.24 -22.68 -1.32
CA ASP A 246 6.28 -21.89 -0.55
C ASP A 246 5.01 -21.67 -1.38
N THR A 247 3.99 -22.47 -1.08
CA THR A 247 2.67 -22.36 -1.71
C THR A 247 1.71 -21.51 -0.90
N ARG A 248 2.16 -20.99 0.27
CA ARG A 248 1.31 -20.21 1.14
C ARG A 248 1.15 -18.83 0.52
N PHE A 249 -0.10 -18.54 0.19
CA PHE A 249 -0.55 -17.21 -0.18
C PHE A 249 -1.47 -16.73 0.93
N SER A 250 -1.20 -15.54 1.44
CA SER A 250 -2.06 -14.91 2.44
C SER A 250 -2.06 -13.41 2.20
N SER A 251 -3.25 -12.84 2.12
CA SER A 251 -3.48 -11.41 2.26
C SER A 251 -3.56 -11.02 3.75
N GLY A 252 -3.55 -9.72 4.05
CA GLY A 252 -3.81 -9.24 5.40
C GLY A 252 -5.23 -9.56 5.87
N PHE A 253 -6.22 -9.52 4.97
CA PHE A 253 -7.59 -9.98 5.27
C PHE A 253 -7.64 -11.46 5.66
N ASP A 254 -6.84 -12.32 5.03
CA ASP A 254 -6.77 -13.73 5.42
C ASP A 254 -6.22 -13.88 6.86
N VAL A 255 -5.25 -13.05 7.26
CA VAL A 255 -4.68 -13.05 8.61
C VAL A 255 -5.72 -12.59 9.64
N ILE A 256 -6.45 -11.52 9.33
CA ILE A 256 -7.58 -11.05 10.15
C ILE A 256 -8.62 -12.15 10.30
N HIS A 257 -9.03 -12.78 9.19
CA HIS A 257 -10.04 -13.84 9.18
C HIS A 257 -9.63 -15.11 9.94
N ARG A 258 -8.34 -15.48 9.92
CA ARG A 258 -7.80 -16.65 10.64
C ARG A 258 -7.72 -16.45 12.15
N GLY A 259 -7.95 -15.25 12.66
CA GLY A 259 -8.06 -14.99 14.11
C GLY A 259 -6.94 -14.17 14.72
N LEU A 260 -5.78 -14.04 14.05
CA LEU A 260 -4.62 -13.35 14.64
C LEU A 260 -4.89 -11.87 14.95
N LEU A 261 -5.76 -11.24 14.17
CA LEU A 261 -6.21 -9.86 14.37
C LEU A 261 -7.74 -9.75 14.51
N ALA A 262 -8.45 -10.86 14.77
CA ALA A 262 -9.90 -10.88 14.81
C ALA A 262 -10.50 -10.16 16.02
N ASP A 263 -9.76 -10.07 17.12
CA ASP A 263 -10.12 -9.29 18.31
C ASP A 263 -9.40 -7.94 18.39
N HIS A 264 -8.67 -7.57 17.33
CA HIS A 264 -7.98 -6.29 17.28
C HIS A 264 -9.00 -5.15 17.13
N PRO A 265 -8.96 -4.10 17.98
CA PRO A 265 -9.99 -3.06 18.03
C PRO A 265 -10.17 -2.28 16.72
N VAL A 266 -9.11 -2.23 15.91
CA VAL A 266 -9.10 -1.58 14.59
C VAL A 266 -9.28 -2.59 13.45
N TYR A 267 -8.37 -3.56 13.30
CA TYR A 267 -8.32 -4.41 12.11
C TYR A 267 -9.50 -5.38 11.98
N ALA A 268 -10.16 -5.77 13.07
CA ALA A 268 -11.33 -6.64 13.02
C ALA A 268 -12.45 -6.06 12.13
N ASP A 269 -12.65 -4.73 12.18
CA ASP A 269 -13.69 -4.04 11.42
C ASP A 269 -13.42 -4.04 9.90
N TYR A 270 -12.16 -4.17 9.48
CA TYR A 270 -11.77 -4.11 8.06
C TYR A 270 -12.14 -5.35 7.25
N LEU A 271 -12.44 -6.48 7.90
CA LEU A 271 -12.98 -7.65 7.21
C LEU A 271 -14.37 -7.33 6.61
N SER A 272 -15.23 -6.64 7.38
CA SER A 272 -16.54 -6.22 6.85
C SER A 272 -16.39 -5.23 5.69
N ARG A 273 -15.43 -4.30 5.79
CA ARG A 273 -15.15 -3.29 4.77
C ARG A 273 -14.58 -3.91 3.49
N SER A 274 -13.78 -4.98 3.60
CA SER A 274 -13.26 -5.68 2.42
C SER A 274 -14.37 -6.35 1.62
N HIS A 275 -15.40 -6.89 2.28
CA HIS A 275 -16.61 -7.39 1.62
C HIS A 275 -17.38 -6.27 0.91
N VAL A 276 -17.46 -5.08 1.51
CA VAL A 276 -18.06 -3.89 0.87
C VAL A 276 -17.25 -3.47 -0.35
N LEU A 277 -15.93 -3.46 -0.24
CA LEU A 277 -15.05 -3.15 -1.36
C LEU A 277 -15.24 -4.17 -2.50
N ASP A 278 -15.22 -5.47 -2.19
CA ASP A 278 -15.46 -6.54 -3.16
C ASP A 278 -16.84 -6.40 -3.83
N GLY A 279 -17.88 -6.11 -3.04
CA GLY A 279 -19.22 -5.78 -3.55
C GLY A 279 -19.21 -4.56 -4.47
N ARG A 280 -18.54 -3.47 -4.09
CA ARG A 280 -18.40 -2.27 -4.94
C ARG A 280 -17.65 -2.57 -6.22
N ILE A 281 -16.54 -3.31 -6.16
CA ILE A 281 -15.77 -3.74 -7.34
C ILE A 281 -16.65 -4.56 -8.29
N LYS A 282 -17.45 -5.48 -7.73
CA LYS A 282 -18.42 -6.31 -8.47
C LYS A 282 -19.60 -5.51 -9.03
N LEU A 283 -19.89 -4.32 -8.47
CA LEU A 283 -20.98 -3.41 -8.88
C LEU A 283 -20.52 -2.23 -9.74
N LEU A 284 -19.22 -1.92 -9.82
CA LEU A 284 -18.66 -1.08 -10.89
C LEU A 284 -19.17 -1.45 -12.32
N PRO A 285 -19.52 -2.70 -12.64
CA PRO A 285 -20.09 -3.09 -13.92
C PRO A 285 -21.58 -2.79 -14.10
N ALA A 286 -22.29 -2.27 -13.09
CA ALA A 286 -23.73 -1.94 -13.22
C ALA A 286 -23.99 -0.67 -14.05
N PHE A 287 -22.95 -0.08 -14.65
CA PHE A 287 -23.09 0.75 -15.84
C PHE A 287 -23.18 -0.16 -17.07
N GLU A 288 -24.29 -0.87 -17.25
CA GLU A 288 -24.52 -1.79 -18.38
C GLU A 288 -24.70 -1.08 -19.74
N ASP A 289 -24.60 0.25 -19.81
CA ASP A 289 -24.81 1.05 -21.03
C ASP A 289 -23.52 1.39 -21.79
N TRP A 290 -22.45 0.59 -21.66
CA TRP A 290 -21.24 0.87 -22.43
C TRP A 290 -21.47 0.48 -23.89
N PRO A 291 -21.38 1.42 -24.85
CA PRO A 291 -21.58 1.10 -26.24
C PRO A 291 -20.62 -0.02 -26.66
N PRO A 292 -21.08 -1.07 -27.37
CA PRO A 292 -20.23 -2.16 -27.84
C PRO A 292 -18.95 -1.70 -28.56
N ALA A 293 -18.99 -0.52 -29.19
CA ALA A 293 -17.85 0.12 -29.82
C ALA A 293 -16.72 0.49 -28.83
N ARG A 294 -17.06 0.97 -27.63
CA ARG A 294 -16.10 1.36 -26.58
C ARG A 294 -15.44 0.14 -25.95
N MET A 295 -16.21 -0.93 -25.73
CA MET A 295 -15.66 -2.23 -25.32
C MET A 295 -14.76 -2.83 -26.42
N GLN A 296 -15.15 -2.76 -27.69
CA GLN A 296 -14.29 -3.19 -28.79
C GLN A 296 -13.00 -2.35 -28.90
N GLN A 297 -13.05 -1.06 -28.58
CA GLN A 297 -11.88 -0.18 -28.54
C GLN A 297 -10.93 -0.58 -27.39
N VAL A 298 -11.45 -0.82 -26.18
CA VAL A 298 -10.69 -1.40 -25.06
C VAL A 298 -10.03 -2.72 -25.46
N PHE A 299 -10.80 -3.65 -26.04
CA PHE A 299 -10.29 -4.94 -26.50
C PHE A 299 -9.25 -4.79 -27.62
N ARG A 300 -9.42 -3.86 -28.57
CA ARG A 300 -8.43 -3.59 -29.62
C ARG A 300 -7.14 -3.02 -29.04
N SER A 301 -7.22 -2.08 -28.08
CA SER A 301 -6.04 -1.56 -27.39
C SER A 301 -5.31 -2.66 -26.60
N MET A 302 -6.04 -3.56 -25.93
CA MET A 302 -5.47 -4.70 -25.20
C MET A 302 -4.86 -5.78 -26.10
N THR A 303 -5.50 -6.07 -27.24
CA THR A 303 -5.16 -7.24 -28.06
C THR A 303 -4.17 -6.89 -29.18
N LEU A 304 -4.20 -5.64 -29.68
CA LEU A 304 -3.41 -5.22 -30.84
C LEU A 304 -2.31 -4.21 -30.50
N GLY A 305 -2.17 -3.79 -29.23
CA GLY A 305 -1.15 -2.82 -28.81
C GLY A 305 -1.24 -1.48 -29.52
N LEU A 306 -2.43 -1.12 -30.02
CA LEU A 306 -2.63 0.12 -30.77
C LEU A 306 -2.55 1.33 -29.82
N PRO A 307 -1.80 2.39 -30.19
CA PRO A 307 -1.70 3.58 -29.37
C PRO A 307 -3.08 4.22 -29.18
N VAL A 308 -3.41 4.57 -27.95
CA VAL A 308 -4.62 5.33 -27.63
C VAL A 308 -4.42 6.75 -28.15
N ALA A 309 -5.40 7.30 -28.88
CA ALA A 309 -5.29 8.66 -29.37
C ALA A 309 -5.20 9.65 -28.17
N PRO A 310 -4.40 10.73 -28.27
CA PRO A 310 -4.32 11.74 -27.22
C PRO A 310 -5.72 12.30 -26.89
N GLY A 311 -6.15 12.16 -25.63
CA GLY A 311 -7.49 12.55 -25.17
C GLY A 311 -8.51 11.42 -25.03
N GLU A 312 -8.22 10.21 -25.49
CA GLU A 312 -9.09 9.02 -25.31
C GLU A 312 -8.67 8.13 -24.12
N GLY A 313 -7.47 8.33 -23.56
CA GLY A 313 -6.88 7.53 -22.48
C GLY A 313 -7.74 7.44 -21.22
N ASP A 314 -8.32 8.58 -20.81
CA ASP A 314 -9.16 8.67 -19.61
C ASP A 314 -10.45 7.85 -19.77
N GLY A 315 -10.94 7.75 -21.01
CA GLY A 315 -12.13 6.98 -21.33
C GLY A 315 -11.92 5.46 -21.36
N LEU A 316 -10.67 4.97 -21.38
CA LEU A 316 -10.29 3.56 -21.43
C LEU A 316 -9.73 3.02 -20.10
N LEU A 317 -9.27 3.90 -19.20
CA LEU A 317 -8.69 3.49 -17.92
C LEU A 317 -9.74 2.81 -17.02
N GLU A 318 -10.88 3.46 -16.81
CA GLU A 318 -11.97 2.94 -15.98
C GLU A 318 -12.47 1.53 -16.42
N PRO A 319 -12.79 1.25 -17.70
CA PRO A 319 -13.25 -0.07 -18.11
C PRO A 319 -12.15 -1.14 -18.02
N LEU A 320 -10.88 -0.80 -18.27
CA LEU A 320 -9.75 -1.71 -18.09
C LEU A 320 -9.57 -2.10 -16.62
N MET A 321 -9.69 -1.11 -15.73
CA MET A 321 -9.62 -1.34 -14.29
C MET A 321 -10.77 -2.25 -13.83
N ILE A 322 -11.98 -2.03 -14.32
CA ILE A 322 -13.15 -2.87 -14.02
C ILE A 322 -12.93 -4.30 -14.52
N TYR A 323 -12.48 -4.47 -15.77
CA TYR A 323 -12.20 -5.79 -16.34
C TYR A 323 -11.20 -6.58 -15.51
N ASN A 324 -10.09 -5.95 -15.12
CA ASN A 324 -9.07 -6.62 -14.32
C ASN A 324 -9.51 -6.88 -12.88
N ALA A 325 -10.21 -5.93 -12.25
CA ALA A 325 -10.71 -6.10 -10.89
C ALA A 325 -11.80 -7.20 -10.80
N LYS A 326 -12.52 -7.49 -11.90
CA LYS A 326 -13.37 -8.69 -11.98
C LYS A 326 -12.58 -9.99 -12.00
N ALA A 327 -11.46 -10.02 -12.72
CA ALA A 327 -10.62 -11.20 -12.81
C ALA A 327 -9.88 -11.47 -11.49
N ASP A 328 -9.47 -10.40 -10.80
CA ASP A 328 -8.83 -10.45 -9.49
C ASP A 328 -8.99 -9.09 -8.76
N HIS A 329 -9.90 -9.00 -7.79
CA HIS A 329 -10.15 -7.76 -7.06
C HIS A 329 -8.92 -7.28 -6.28
N ARG A 330 -7.93 -8.15 -6.07
CA ARG A 330 -6.72 -7.81 -5.30
C ARG A 330 -5.82 -6.83 -6.04
N ILE A 331 -6.04 -6.64 -7.35
CA ILE A 331 -5.36 -5.61 -8.15
C ILE A 331 -5.50 -4.22 -7.53
N VAL A 332 -6.61 -3.94 -6.84
CA VAL A 332 -6.84 -2.67 -6.15
C VAL A 332 -5.75 -2.39 -5.11
N PHE A 333 -5.28 -3.43 -4.44
CA PHE A 333 -4.21 -3.33 -3.44
C PHE A 333 -2.81 -3.43 -4.02
N GLY A 334 -2.65 -4.07 -5.18
CA GLY A 334 -1.38 -4.10 -5.90
C GLY A 334 -1.06 -2.78 -6.60
N LEU A 335 -2.10 -2.04 -7.01
CA LEU A 335 -2.01 -0.81 -7.79
C LEU A 335 -2.71 0.40 -7.13
N PRO A 336 -2.43 0.73 -5.85
CA PRO A 336 -3.12 1.79 -5.12
C PRO A 336 -2.94 3.19 -5.72
N GLY A 337 -1.92 3.40 -6.58
CA GLY A 337 -1.73 4.67 -7.30
C GLY A 337 -2.72 4.95 -8.42
N GLN A 338 -3.49 3.95 -8.84
CA GLN A 338 -4.51 4.14 -9.86
C GLN A 338 -5.65 5.02 -9.31
N PRO A 339 -6.06 6.12 -9.98
CA PRO A 339 -7.02 7.08 -9.42
C PRO A 339 -8.30 6.44 -8.86
N THR A 340 -8.92 5.51 -9.60
CA THR A 340 -10.15 4.83 -9.13
C THR A 340 -9.90 3.92 -7.93
N PHE A 341 -8.75 3.23 -7.88
CA PHE A 341 -8.42 2.36 -6.75
C PHE A 341 -8.07 3.16 -5.52
N ARG A 342 -7.29 4.24 -5.67
CA ARG A 342 -7.02 5.19 -4.59
C ARG A 342 -8.30 5.76 -3.99
N TRP A 343 -9.23 6.19 -4.86
CA TRP A 343 -10.54 6.68 -4.42
C TRP A 343 -11.33 5.62 -3.66
N LEU A 344 -11.40 4.40 -4.20
CA LEU A 344 -12.10 3.29 -3.54
C LEU A 344 -11.47 2.96 -2.19
N LEU A 345 -10.15 2.92 -2.12
CA LEU A 345 -9.42 2.66 -0.89
C LEU A 345 -9.65 3.78 0.12
N GLY A 346 -9.46 5.06 -0.24
CA GLY A 346 -9.76 6.17 0.66
C GLY A 346 -11.22 6.19 1.14
N LYS A 347 -12.17 5.82 0.28
CA LYS A 347 -13.60 5.88 0.60
C LYS A 347 -14.12 4.69 1.40
N VAL A 348 -13.61 3.50 1.12
CA VAL A 348 -14.13 2.23 1.68
C VAL A 348 -13.22 1.70 2.77
N LEU A 349 -11.91 1.88 2.60
CA LEU A 349 -10.84 1.45 3.50
C LEU A 349 -9.90 2.63 3.84
N PRO A 350 -10.42 3.78 4.34
CA PRO A 350 -9.54 4.84 4.84
C PRO A 350 -8.70 4.31 6.01
N PRO A 351 -7.52 4.90 6.28
CA PRO A 351 -6.86 4.70 7.57
C PRO A 351 -7.81 5.02 8.73
N PRO A 352 -7.77 4.27 9.84
CA PRO A 352 -8.72 4.41 10.95
C PRO A 352 -8.63 5.78 11.64
N ARG A 353 -7.41 6.35 11.69
CA ARG A 353 -7.10 7.63 12.31
C ARG A 353 -5.84 8.21 11.68
N VAL A 354 -5.88 9.52 11.42
CA VAL A 354 -4.76 10.33 10.95
C VAL A 354 -4.45 11.40 11.98
N ARG A 355 -3.22 11.41 12.50
CA ARG A 355 -2.72 12.42 13.43
C ARG A 355 -1.83 13.41 12.68
N PHE A 356 -2.29 14.65 12.62
CA PHE A 356 -1.51 15.80 12.19
C PHE A 356 -0.78 16.40 13.39
N SER A 357 0.13 17.35 13.15
CA SER A 357 0.87 18.00 14.25
C SER A 357 -0.03 18.81 15.18
N ASP A 358 -1.21 19.24 14.71
CA ASP A 358 -2.14 20.14 15.40
C ASP A 358 -3.59 19.63 15.46
N ALA A 359 -3.89 18.47 14.84
CA ALA A 359 -5.23 17.91 14.77
C ALA A 359 -5.23 16.39 14.68
N VAL A 360 -6.35 15.77 15.03
CA VAL A 360 -6.61 14.33 14.83
C VAL A 360 -7.86 14.19 13.97
N ARG A 361 -7.81 13.30 12.99
CA ARG A 361 -8.94 12.95 12.11
C ARG A 361 -9.21 11.47 12.17
N ASP A 362 -10.39 11.13 12.65
CA ASP A 362 -10.91 9.77 12.60
C ASP A 362 -11.58 9.52 11.25
N ALA A 363 -11.45 8.31 10.74
CA ALA A 363 -12.22 7.91 9.57
C ALA A 363 -13.72 8.09 9.85
N ASP A 364 -14.48 8.58 8.87
CA ASP A 364 -15.93 8.62 9.01
C ASP A 364 -16.52 7.20 8.92
N TYR A 365 -16.83 6.61 10.08
CA TYR A 365 -17.54 5.33 10.19
C TYR A 365 -19.04 5.46 9.83
N SER A 366 -19.59 6.66 9.67
CA SER A 366 -21.00 6.86 9.34
C SER A 366 -21.35 6.40 7.92
N THR A 367 -20.40 6.36 6.99
CA THR A 367 -20.64 5.76 5.66
C THR A 367 -20.94 4.25 5.73
N LEU A 368 -20.61 3.58 6.83
CA LEU A 368 -21.02 2.20 7.14
C LEU A 368 -22.45 2.11 7.68
N THR A 369 -23.01 3.18 8.24
CA THR A 369 -24.39 3.16 8.79
C THR A 369 -25.48 3.06 7.72
N LYS A 370 -25.16 3.20 6.42
CA LYS A 370 -26.08 2.81 5.33
C LYS A 370 -26.06 1.31 5.01
N LEU A 371 -25.12 0.56 5.56
CA LEU A 371 -25.07 -0.91 5.57
C LEU A 371 -25.45 -1.41 6.97
N GLN A 372 -26.71 -1.19 7.33
CA GLN A 372 -27.33 -1.37 8.66
C GLN A 372 -27.27 -2.77 9.30
N TYR A 373 -26.52 -3.74 8.77
CA TYR A 373 -26.62 -5.13 9.23
C TYR A 373 -25.50 -5.62 10.15
N LEU A 374 -24.48 -4.83 10.47
CA LEU A 374 -23.35 -5.33 11.29
C LEU A 374 -22.92 -4.44 12.46
N ASN A 375 -23.43 -3.21 12.59
CA ASN A 375 -23.07 -2.30 13.69
C ASN A 375 -24.31 -1.89 14.48
N GLU A 376 -24.81 -2.82 15.30
CA GLU A 376 -25.69 -2.47 16.40
C GLU A 376 -24.87 -1.70 17.47
N GLY A 377 -24.94 -0.37 17.46
CA GLY A 377 -24.81 0.42 18.70
C GLY A 377 -23.54 1.24 18.97
N ARG A 378 -22.61 1.46 18.03
CA ARG A 378 -21.48 2.40 18.26
C ARG A 378 -21.75 3.78 17.65
N SER A 379 -21.77 4.82 18.47
CA SER A 379 -21.81 6.20 17.99
C SER A 379 -20.41 6.68 17.57
N PRO A 380 -20.28 7.70 16.70
CA PRO A 380 -18.97 8.27 16.35
C PRO A 380 -18.15 8.76 17.55
N GLY A 381 -18.82 9.25 18.61
CA GLY A 381 -18.15 9.67 19.85
C GLY A 381 -17.51 8.52 20.62
N ASP A 382 -18.05 7.30 20.50
CA ASP A 382 -17.49 6.12 21.14
C ASP A 382 -16.20 5.66 20.46
N TYR A 383 -16.08 5.90 19.15
CA TYR A 383 -14.90 5.50 18.38
C TYR A 383 -13.66 6.31 18.73
N GLY A 384 -13.77 7.64 18.82
CA GLY A 384 -12.65 8.50 19.17
C GLY A 384 -12.05 8.15 20.54
N ALA A 385 -12.91 7.95 21.54
CA ALA A 385 -12.52 7.54 22.89
C ALA A 385 -11.93 6.11 22.93
N MET A 386 -12.48 5.18 22.13
CA MET A 386 -11.92 3.84 21.98
C MET A 386 -10.49 3.90 21.43
N MET A 387 -10.26 4.72 20.41
CA MET A 387 -8.93 4.90 19.81
C MET A 387 -7.96 5.58 20.78
N ASP A 388 -8.39 6.60 21.53
CA ASP A 388 -7.53 7.25 22.54
C ASP A 388 -7.09 6.25 23.63
N ASN A 389 -8.03 5.45 24.13
CA ASN A 389 -7.74 4.39 25.10
C ASN A 389 -6.79 3.33 24.49
N TRP A 390 -7.01 2.97 23.23
CA TRP A 390 -6.18 2.00 22.52
C TRP A 390 -4.75 2.47 22.36
N GLU A 391 -4.55 3.71 21.90
CA GLU A 391 -3.22 4.30 21.74
C GLU A 391 -2.49 4.46 23.08
N ALA A 392 -3.21 4.79 24.16
CA ALA A 392 -2.63 4.83 25.50
C ALA A 392 -2.09 3.46 25.95
N ARG A 393 -2.82 2.37 25.66
CA ARG A 393 -2.39 1.00 25.95
C ARG A 393 -1.16 0.62 25.11
N ALA A 394 -1.17 0.92 23.81
CA ALA A 394 -0.03 0.67 22.93
C ALA A 394 1.22 1.46 23.37
N ALA A 395 1.06 2.73 23.75
CA ALA A 395 2.14 3.55 24.28
C ALA A 395 2.72 2.99 25.60
N ALA A 396 1.86 2.46 26.48
CA ALA A 396 2.32 1.79 27.71
C ALA A 396 3.15 0.54 27.40
N PHE A 397 2.72 -0.27 26.44
CA PHE A 397 3.49 -1.44 25.97
C PHE A 397 4.84 -1.04 25.35
N GLN A 398 4.85 -0.09 24.41
CA GLN A 398 6.09 0.39 23.77
C GLN A 398 7.07 1.01 24.78
N SER A 399 6.55 1.69 25.80
CA SER A 399 7.33 2.22 26.91
C SER A 399 7.97 1.09 27.73
N ALA A 400 7.20 0.04 28.04
CA ALA A 400 7.71 -1.15 28.71
C ALA A 400 8.78 -1.89 27.88
N GLU A 401 8.59 -2.02 26.57
CA GLU A 401 9.59 -2.57 25.66
C GLU A 401 10.90 -1.77 25.68
N ALA A 402 10.80 -0.44 25.67
CA ALA A 402 11.97 0.43 25.75
C ALA A 402 12.72 0.25 27.08
N ALA A 403 11.99 0.11 28.19
CA ALA A 403 12.59 -0.16 29.50
C ALA A 403 13.34 -1.49 29.54
N VAL A 404 12.70 -2.58 29.08
CA VAL A 404 13.32 -3.92 29.04
C VAL A 404 14.56 -3.94 28.15
N ARG A 405 14.53 -3.25 27.00
CA ARG A 405 15.70 -3.13 26.10
C ARG A 405 16.89 -2.45 26.76
N LEU A 406 16.64 -1.55 27.72
CA LEU A 406 17.65 -0.87 28.51
C LEU A 406 18.08 -1.65 29.78
N GLY A 407 17.55 -2.87 29.97
CA GLY A 407 17.82 -3.68 31.16
C GLY A 407 17.08 -3.22 32.42
N LEU A 408 16.01 -2.44 32.26
CA LEU A 408 15.18 -1.93 33.34
C LEU A 408 13.89 -2.77 33.52
N PRO A 409 13.23 -2.71 34.69
CA PRO A 409 11.90 -3.26 34.87
C PRO A 409 10.87 -2.69 33.87
N PRO A 410 9.86 -3.45 33.42
CA PRO A 410 8.85 -2.99 32.46
C PRO A 410 8.10 -1.71 32.86
N ASP A 411 7.98 -1.43 34.16
CA ASP A 411 7.28 -0.26 34.71
C ASP A 411 8.18 0.96 34.93
N ALA A 412 9.47 0.89 34.57
CA ALA A 412 10.45 1.95 34.84
C ALA A 412 10.10 3.32 34.24
N PHE A 413 9.30 3.33 33.17
CA PHE A 413 8.83 4.55 32.49
C PHE A 413 7.33 4.81 32.66
N ALA A 414 6.64 4.03 33.50
CA ALA A 414 5.23 4.28 33.80
C ALA A 414 5.10 5.64 34.48
N GLN A 415 4.20 6.50 33.99
CA GLN A 415 3.87 7.71 34.73
C GLN A 415 3.29 7.30 36.09
N PRO A 416 3.73 7.94 37.20
CA PRO A 416 3.15 7.66 38.50
C PRO A 416 1.65 7.92 38.41
N LYS A 417 0.82 6.92 38.75
CA LYS A 417 -0.63 7.10 38.84
C LYS A 417 -0.87 8.29 39.77
N ALA A 418 -1.55 9.31 39.27
CA ALA A 418 -1.98 10.43 40.12
C ALA A 418 -2.75 9.84 41.31
N PRO A 419 -2.44 10.29 42.54
CA PRO A 419 -2.97 9.69 43.77
C PRO A 419 -4.49 9.72 43.87
#